data_AF-A0A1Q3CLZ7-F1
#
_entry.id   AF-A0A1Q3CLZ7-F1
#
_cell.length_a   1.000
_cell.length_b   1.000
_cell.length_c   1.000
_cell.angle_alpha   90.00
_cell.angle_beta   90.00
_cell.angle_gamma   90.00
#
_symmetry.space_group_name_H-M   'P 1'
#
loop_
_entity.id
_entity.type
_entity.pdbx_description
1 polymer ?
#
loop_
_entity_poly.entity_id
_entity_poly.type
_entity_poly.pdbx_seq_one_letter_code
_entity_poly.pdbx_strand_id
1 'polypeptide(L)'
;MFDGVIKTFEAWHVLGLKKNLISLGVLDSHGCKFTGENEIIKVLRGALVIMKGKKIDGLYQLQGNTVLGIAAVASSSGDKDADTTRLWHMCQGHMSERVLQILSKKGLLAGVKSGKLDFCEHCVYGKQCRVKFSTAIHKTKGILDYIHSDLWGPSS
;
A
#
# COMPACT_ATOMS: atom_id res chain seq x y z
N MET A 1 -10.09 15.55 4.71
CA MET A 1 -8.68 15.57 5.10
C MET A 1 -8.43 14.32 5.93
N PHE A 2 -7.83 13.30 5.31
CA PHE A 2 -7.36 12.08 5.99
C PHE A 2 -6.09 12.48 6.75
N ASP A 3 -6.02 12.19 8.05
CA ASP A 3 -4.85 12.45 8.90
C ASP A 3 -3.71 11.44 8.63
N GLY A 4 -3.90 10.49 7.70
CA GLY A 4 -2.93 9.44 7.39
C GLY A 4 -2.85 8.34 8.46
N VAL A 5 -3.66 8.44 9.52
CA VAL A 5 -3.60 7.52 10.66
C VAL A 5 -4.55 6.36 10.43
N ILE A 6 -4.01 5.15 10.36
CA ILE A 6 -4.81 3.91 10.39
C ILE A 6 -5.27 3.70 11.84
N LYS A 7 -6.59 3.57 12.01
CA LYS A 7 -7.21 3.30 13.31
C LYS A 7 -7.98 1.98 13.22
N THR A 8 -7.72 1.10 14.17
CA THR A 8 -8.38 -0.21 14.27
C THR A 8 -9.60 -0.09 15.18
N PHE A 9 -10.73 -0.64 14.75
CA PHE A 9 -11.97 -0.68 15.51
C PHE A 9 -12.52 -2.09 15.50
N GLU A 10 -13.11 -2.50 16.62
CA GLU A 10 -13.91 -3.71 16.66
C GLU A 10 -15.22 -3.48 15.91
N ALA A 11 -15.52 -4.40 15.00
CA ALA A 11 -16.74 -4.38 14.21
C ALA A 11 -17.41 -5.75 14.27
N TRP A 12 -18.73 -5.75 14.27
CA TRP A 12 -19.53 -6.96 14.23
C TRP A 12 -19.69 -7.39 12.77
N HIS A 13 -19.31 -8.64 12.49
CA HIS A 13 -19.56 -9.29 11.21
C HIS A 13 -20.83 -10.14 11.32
N VAL A 14 -21.84 -9.79 10.54
CA VAL A 14 -23.11 -10.52 10.50
C VAL A 14 -23.24 -11.18 9.13
N LEU A 15 -23.39 -12.50 9.10
CA LEU A 15 -23.56 -13.26 7.86
C LEU A 15 -24.80 -12.75 7.09
N GLY A 16 -24.61 -12.43 5.81
CA GLY A 16 -25.66 -11.89 4.94
C GLY A 16 -25.71 -10.35 4.87
N LEU A 17 -25.04 -9.63 5.77
CA LEU A 17 -24.89 -8.18 5.68
C LEU A 17 -23.65 -7.82 4.84
N LYS A 18 -23.86 -7.01 3.79
CA LYS A 18 -22.79 -6.58 2.87
C LYS A 18 -21.82 -5.55 3.48
N LYS A 19 -22.07 -5.09 4.71
CA LYS A 19 -21.32 -4.05 5.38
C LYS A 19 -21.08 -4.44 6.85
N ASN A 20 -19.90 -4.09 7.36
CA ASN A 20 -19.58 -4.26 8.78
C ASN A 20 -20.33 -3.23 9.64
N LEU A 21 -20.70 -3.61 10.85
CA LEU A 21 -21.37 -2.73 11.80
C LEU A 21 -20.41 -2.33 12.92
N ILE A 22 -20.36 -1.03 13.23
CA ILE A 22 -19.59 -0.50 14.35
C ILE A 22 -20.56 -0.18 15.48
N SER A 23 -20.36 -0.77 16.65
CA SER A 23 -21.22 -0.56 17.80
C SER A 23 -20.83 0.73 18.54
N LEU A 24 -21.81 1.61 18.77
CA LEU A 24 -21.62 2.78 19.60
C LEU A 24 -21.29 2.41 21.06
N GLY A 25 -21.89 1.34 21.59
CA GLY A 25 -21.61 0.88 22.95
C GLY A 25 -20.17 0.38 23.12
N VAL A 26 -19.61 -0.26 22.08
CA VAL A 26 -18.19 -0.65 22.09
C VAL A 26 -17.30 0.59 22.01
N LEU A 27 -17.64 1.59 21.22
CA LEU A 27 -16.87 2.84 21.19
C LEU A 27 -16.95 3.59 22.53
N ASP A 28 -18.09 3.54 23.20
CA ASP A 28 -18.33 4.19 24.51
C ASP A 28 -17.49 3.53 25.61
N SER A 29 -17.45 2.20 25.66
CA SER A 29 -16.58 1.46 26.59
C SER A 29 -15.10 1.74 26.37
N HIS A 30 -14.71 2.13 25.16
CA HIS A 30 -13.36 2.58 24.83
C HIS A 30 -13.12 4.08 25.08
N GLY A 31 -14.05 4.77 25.74
CA GLY A 31 -13.93 6.18 26.13
C GLY A 31 -14.18 7.17 25.00
N CYS A 32 -14.92 6.78 23.96
CA CYS A 32 -15.32 7.70 22.90
C CYS A 32 -16.61 8.45 23.25
N LYS A 33 -16.69 9.72 22.88
CA LYS A 33 -17.91 10.53 22.94
C LYS A 33 -18.52 10.66 21.56
N PHE A 34 -19.83 10.84 21.50
CA PHE A 34 -20.56 10.95 20.24
C PHE A 34 -21.40 12.23 20.26
N THR A 35 -21.36 12.98 19.17
CA THR A 35 -22.26 14.12 18.96
C THR A 35 -22.97 13.94 17.63
N GLY A 36 -24.29 14.15 17.63
CA GLY A 36 -25.14 14.05 16.46
C GLY A 36 -25.79 15.40 16.19
N GLU A 37 -25.54 15.98 15.01
CA GLU A 37 -26.14 17.24 14.58
C GLU A 37 -26.24 17.27 13.05
N ASN A 38 -27.32 17.82 12.50
CA ASN A 38 -27.52 17.96 11.06
C ASN A 38 -27.31 16.65 10.27
N GLU A 39 -27.86 15.54 10.77
CA GLU A 39 -27.73 14.20 10.17
C GLU A 39 -26.28 13.69 10.08
N ILE A 40 -25.36 14.27 10.85
CA ILE A 40 -23.96 13.85 10.93
C ILE A 40 -23.67 13.41 12.37
N ILE A 41 -23.11 12.21 12.52
CA ILE A 41 -22.50 11.75 13.77
C ILE A 41 -21.00 12.02 13.73
N LYS A 42 -20.46 12.54 14.83
CA LYS A 42 -19.02 12.66 15.08
C LYS A 42 -18.68 11.80 16.28
N VAL A 43 -17.66 10.97 16.15
CA VAL A 43 -17.07 10.22 17.27
C VAL A 43 -15.79 10.91 17.67
N LEU A 44 -15.64 11.21 18.95
CA LEU A 44 -14.51 11.92 19.53
C LEU A 44 -13.80 11.06 20.57
N ARG A 45 -12.48 11.18 20.63
CA ARG A 45 -11.66 10.69 21.75
C ARG A 45 -10.90 11.88 22.30
N GLY A 46 -11.28 12.34 23.50
CA GLY A 46 -10.86 13.65 23.99
C GLY A 46 -11.39 14.78 23.08
N ALA A 47 -10.50 15.66 22.62
CA ALA A 47 -10.83 16.75 21.70
C ALA A 47 -10.78 16.36 20.21
N LEU A 48 -10.29 15.16 19.89
CA LEU A 48 -10.07 14.74 18.50
C LEU A 48 -11.28 14.01 17.94
N VAL A 49 -11.77 14.44 16.78
CA VAL A 49 -12.77 13.69 15.99
C VAL A 49 -12.07 12.54 15.28
N ILE A 50 -12.35 11.31 15.69
CA ILE A 50 -11.74 10.09 15.12
C ILE A 50 -12.57 9.46 14.01
N MET A 51 -13.86 9.79 13.94
CA MET A 51 -14.79 9.21 12.97
C MET A 51 -15.93 10.18 12.70
N LYS A 52 -16.43 10.18 11.46
CA LYS A 52 -17.67 10.86 11.08
C LYS A 52 -18.58 9.88 10.34
N GLY A 53 -19.88 10.01 10.51
CA GLY A 53 -20.86 9.25 9.74
C GLY A 53 -22.02 10.14 9.31
N LYS A 54 -22.60 9.86 8.15
CA LYS A 54 -23.81 10.52 7.65
C LYS A 54 -25.00 9.60 7.83
N LYS A 55 -26.11 10.14 8.34
CA LYS A 55 -27.36 9.41 8.46
C LYS A 55 -27.98 9.21 7.09
N ILE A 56 -28.22 7.96 6.74
CA ILE A 56 -28.83 7.48 5.49
C ILE A 56 -29.71 6.31 5.88
N ASP A 57 -31.00 6.38 5.56
CA ASP A 57 -31.99 5.31 5.82
C ASP A 57 -32.01 4.83 7.28
N GLY A 58 -31.88 5.78 8.23
CA GLY A 58 -31.89 5.49 9.67
C GLY A 58 -30.57 4.96 10.25
N LEU A 59 -29.55 4.72 9.42
CA LEU A 59 -28.23 4.28 9.85
C LEU A 59 -27.16 5.35 9.59
N TYR A 60 -26.15 5.43 10.44
CA TYR A 60 -24.99 6.29 10.20
C TYR A 60 -23.96 5.55 9.36
N GLN A 61 -23.83 5.93 8.09
CA GLN A 61 -22.80 5.41 7.21
C GLN A 61 -21.48 6.15 7.47
N LEU A 62 -20.43 5.39 7.82
CA LEU A 62 -19.08 5.89 8.02
C LEU A 62 -18.61 6.70 6.80
N GLN A 63 -18.19 7.95 7.02
CA GLN A 63 -17.51 8.78 6.04
C GLN A 63 -16.01 8.47 6.10
N GLY A 64 -15.59 7.44 5.36
CA GLY A 64 -14.21 7.01 5.28
C GLY A 64 -14.05 5.79 4.38
N ASN A 65 -12.81 5.38 4.19
CA ASN A 65 -12.46 4.20 3.40
C ASN A 65 -12.04 3.09 4.38
N THR A 66 -12.65 1.91 4.24
CA THR A 66 -12.20 0.71 4.98
C THR A 66 -11.01 0.11 4.27
N VAL A 67 -9.87 0.02 4.95
CA VAL A 67 -8.75 -0.78 4.47
C VAL A 67 -8.98 -2.21 4.95
N LEU A 68 -9.53 -3.07 4.08
CA LEU A 68 -9.54 -4.50 4.36
C LEU A 68 -8.10 -5.02 4.23
N GLY A 69 -7.67 -5.86 5.18
CA GLY A 69 -6.32 -6.42 5.29
C GLY A 69 -5.94 -7.42 4.18
N ILE A 70 -6.15 -7.06 2.92
CA ILE A 70 -5.47 -7.64 1.77
C ILE A 70 -4.84 -6.47 1.03
N ALA A 71 -3.60 -6.17 1.41
CA ALA A 71 -2.72 -5.17 0.82
C ALA A 71 -3.28 -3.74 0.78
N ALA A 72 -2.55 -2.82 1.41
CA ALA A 72 -2.74 -1.40 1.24
C ALA A 72 -2.83 -1.04 -0.26
N VAL A 73 -4.02 -0.69 -0.72
CA VAL A 73 -4.18 -0.02 -2.01
C VAL A 73 -4.98 1.25 -1.82
N ALA A 74 -4.24 2.34 -2.00
CA ALA A 74 -4.71 3.69 -2.05
C ALA A 74 -5.96 3.77 -2.93
N SER A 75 -7.11 3.95 -2.30
CA SER A 75 -8.27 4.52 -2.96
C SER A 75 -8.13 6.05 -2.83
N SER A 76 -7.20 6.63 -3.58
CA SER A 76 -7.29 8.05 -3.93
C SER A 76 -8.38 8.20 -4.96
N SER A 77 -9.18 9.24 -4.88
CA SER A 77 -10.27 9.54 -5.81
C SER A 77 -9.76 10.10 -7.16
N GLY A 78 -8.76 9.44 -7.75
CA GLY A 78 -8.16 9.76 -9.04
C GLY A 78 -8.63 8.79 -10.12
N ASP A 79 -8.18 9.03 -11.35
CA ASP A 79 -8.48 8.24 -12.54
C ASP A 79 -8.47 6.71 -12.27
N LYS A 80 -9.63 6.07 -12.43
CA LYS A 80 -9.84 4.65 -12.08
C LYS A 80 -8.85 3.71 -12.78
N ASP A 81 -8.37 4.10 -13.95
CA ASP A 81 -7.41 3.31 -14.73
C ASP A 81 -5.97 3.40 -14.16
N ALA A 82 -5.60 4.53 -13.54
CA ALA A 82 -4.30 4.69 -12.88
C ALA A 82 -4.23 3.91 -11.56
N ASP A 83 -5.31 4.00 -10.75
CA ASP A 83 -5.39 3.29 -9.47
C ASP A 83 -5.38 1.76 -9.65
N THR A 84 -6.07 1.25 -10.68
CA THR A 84 -6.07 -0.18 -11.00
C THR A 84 -4.71 -0.67 -11.49
N THR A 85 -3.98 0.13 -12.26
CA THR A 85 -2.62 -0.19 -12.72
C THR A 85 -1.65 -0.31 -11.56
N ARG A 86 -1.73 0.63 -10.61
CA ARG A 86 -0.91 0.63 -9.39
C ARG A 86 -1.22 -0.59 -8.52
N LEU A 87 -2.49 -0.98 -8.41
CA LEU A 87 -2.90 -2.20 -7.71
C LEU A 87 -2.27 -3.44 -8.33
N TRP A 88 -2.41 -3.64 -9.65
CA TRP A 88 -1.83 -4.80 -10.32
C TRP A 88 -0.30 -4.83 -10.25
N HIS A 89 0.34 -3.67 -10.32
CA HIS A 89 1.77 -3.53 -10.10
C HIS A 89 2.22 -4.11 -8.75
N MET A 90 1.53 -3.76 -7.66
CA MET A 90 1.84 -4.25 -6.31
C MET A 90 1.50 -5.75 -6.17
N CYS A 91 0.32 -6.17 -6.61
CA CYS A 91 -0.13 -7.57 -6.51
C CYS A 91 0.78 -8.54 -7.27
N GLN A 92 1.39 -8.11 -8.37
CA GLN A 92 2.27 -8.93 -9.21
C GLN A 92 3.75 -8.78 -8.86
N GLY A 93 4.06 -8.41 -7.62
CA GLY A 93 5.44 -8.35 -7.13
C GLY A 93 6.24 -7.22 -7.79
N HIS A 94 5.65 -6.03 -7.87
CA HIS A 94 6.29 -4.84 -8.43
C HIS A 94 6.67 -4.96 -9.92
N MET A 95 5.81 -5.59 -10.71
CA MET A 95 6.00 -5.79 -12.14
C MET A 95 6.09 -4.48 -12.92
N SER A 96 6.89 -4.40 -14.00
CA SER A 96 7.01 -3.16 -14.78
C SER A 96 5.73 -2.84 -15.55
N GLU A 97 5.52 -1.54 -15.83
CA GLU A 97 4.41 -1.06 -16.67
C GLU A 97 4.33 -1.79 -18.01
N ARG A 98 5.48 -2.04 -18.65
CA ARG A 98 5.55 -2.76 -19.93
C ARG A 98 4.96 -4.16 -19.83
N VAL A 99 5.25 -4.89 -18.77
CA VAL A 99 4.73 -6.26 -18.61
C VAL A 99 3.25 -6.22 -18.27
N LEU A 100 2.79 -5.26 -17.45
CA LEU A 100 1.36 -5.04 -17.19
C LEU A 100 0.59 -4.75 -18.50
N GLN A 101 1.15 -3.93 -19.39
CA GLN A 101 0.55 -3.67 -20.72
C GLN A 101 0.47 -4.92 -21.58
N ILE A 102 1.49 -5.79 -21.55
CA ILE A 102 1.46 -7.07 -22.29
C ILE A 102 0.37 -7.98 -21.71
N LEU A 103 0.25 -8.08 -20.38
CA LEU A 103 -0.77 -8.88 -19.73
C LEU A 103 -2.19 -8.36 -20.01
N SER A 104 -2.38 -7.04 -20.01
CA SER A 104 -3.64 -6.39 -20.39
C SER A 104 -4.03 -6.75 -21.83
N LYS A 105 -3.09 -6.61 -22.78
CA LYS A 105 -3.32 -6.97 -24.20
C LYS A 105 -3.63 -8.46 -24.41
N LYS A 106 -3.08 -9.34 -23.58
CA LYS A 106 -3.37 -10.78 -23.60
C LYS A 106 -4.68 -11.15 -22.87
N GLY A 107 -5.39 -10.18 -22.30
CA GLY A 107 -6.63 -10.41 -21.56
C GLY A 107 -6.43 -11.07 -20.19
N LEU A 108 -5.20 -11.14 -19.67
CA LEU A 108 -4.87 -11.83 -18.41
C LEU A 108 -5.18 -10.98 -17.16
N LEU A 109 -5.52 -9.70 -17.33
CA LEU A 109 -5.87 -8.78 -16.23
C LEU A 109 -7.39 -8.59 -16.08
N ALA A 110 -8.19 -9.60 -16.42
CA ALA A 110 -9.66 -9.58 -16.28
C ALA A 110 -10.33 -8.35 -16.92
N GLY A 111 -9.84 -7.90 -18.08
CA GLY A 111 -10.39 -6.76 -18.81
C GLY A 111 -9.97 -5.38 -18.31
N VAL A 112 -9.09 -5.30 -17.30
CA VAL A 112 -8.55 -4.03 -16.80
C VAL A 112 -7.59 -3.44 -17.83
N LYS A 113 -7.83 -2.16 -18.18
CA LYS A 113 -6.91 -1.37 -18.98
C LYS A 113 -5.73 -0.96 -18.11
N SER A 114 -4.52 -1.33 -18.52
CA SER A 114 -3.30 -0.82 -17.88
C SER A 114 -3.03 0.61 -18.37
N GLY A 115 -3.10 1.57 -17.45
CA GLY A 115 -2.64 2.94 -17.62
C GLY A 115 -1.15 3.11 -17.35
N LYS A 116 -0.73 4.38 -17.20
CA LYS A 116 0.64 4.74 -16.86
C LYS A 116 0.92 4.40 -15.39
N LEU A 117 2.08 3.83 -15.11
CA LEU A 117 2.49 3.52 -13.73
C LEU A 117 3.20 4.72 -13.11
N ASP A 118 2.72 5.15 -11.96
CA ASP A 118 3.38 6.19 -11.17
C ASP A 118 4.66 5.70 -10.48
N PHE A 119 5.45 6.65 -9.97
CA PHE A 119 6.65 6.36 -9.20
C PHE A 119 6.37 5.40 -8.03
N CYS A 120 7.19 4.36 -7.92
CA CYS A 120 7.15 3.36 -6.86
C CYS A 120 8.51 3.28 -6.15
N GLU A 121 8.56 3.75 -4.91
CA GLU A 121 9.78 3.73 -4.08
C GLU A 121 10.30 2.31 -3.83
N HIS A 122 9.39 1.34 -3.56
CA HIS A 122 9.76 -0.06 -3.36
C HIS A 122 10.46 -0.68 -4.57
N CYS A 123 10.08 -0.28 -5.79
CA CYS A 123 10.78 -0.71 -7.00
C CYS A 123 12.21 -0.21 -7.05
N VAL A 124 12.43 1.04 -6.65
CA VAL A 124 13.76 1.66 -6.69
C VAL A 124 14.69 0.91 -5.76
N TYR A 125 14.31 0.72 -4.49
CA TYR A 125 15.14 -0.03 -3.54
C TYR A 125 15.28 -1.50 -3.91
N GLY A 126 14.19 -2.15 -4.35
CA GLY A 126 14.18 -3.58 -4.66
C GLY A 126 14.92 -3.95 -5.96
N LYS A 127 15.04 -3.02 -6.91
CA LYS A 127 15.69 -3.23 -8.22
C LYS A 127 16.97 -2.41 -8.38
N GLN A 128 17.48 -1.84 -7.31
CA GLN A 128 18.73 -1.09 -7.35
C GLN A 128 19.87 -2.05 -7.70
N CYS A 129 20.48 -1.85 -8.87
CA CYS A 129 21.69 -2.55 -9.25
C CYS A 129 22.92 -1.78 -8.74
N ARG A 130 23.93 -2.51 -8.27
CA ARG A 130 25.24 -1.93 -8.00
C ARG A 130 25.83 -1.40 -9.32
N VAL A 131 26.35 -0.18 -9.29
CA VAL A 131 27.07 0.40 -10.43
C VAL A 131 28.27 -0.49 -10.76
N LYS A 132 28.53 -0.70 -12.05
CA LYS A 132 29.72 -1.45 -12.49
C LYS A 132 30.97 -0.76 -11.99
N PHE A 133 31.89 -1.53 -11.44
CA PHE A 133 33.24 -1.03 -11.20
C PHE A 133 33.88 -0.62 -12.52
N SER A 134 34.74 0.39 -12.48
CA SER A 134 35.61 0.69 -13.61
C SER A 134 36.52 -0.52 -13.89
N THR A 135 36.80 -0.76 -15.16
CA THR A 135 37.74 -1.81 -15.55
C THR A 135 39.12 -1.46 -15.00
N ALA A 136 39.61 -2.24 -14.03
CA ALA A 136 40.96 -2.10 -13.53
C ALA A 136 41.95 -2.71 -14.56
N ILE A 137 42.99 -1.96 -14.91
CA ILE A 137 44.06 -2.42 -15.80
C ILE A 137 45.19 -2.98 -14.94
N HIS A 138 45.31 -4.31 -14.90
CA HIS A 138 46.39 -5.01 -14.20
C HIS A 138 47.46 -5.46 -15.19
N LYS A 139 48.28 -4.52 -15.69
CA LYS A 139 49.43 -4.81 -16.56
C LYS A 139 50.72 -4.34 -15.90
N THR A 140 51.72 -5.21 -15.87
CA THR A 140 53.06 -4.89 -15.36
C THR A 140 54.13 -5.14 -16.41
N LYS A 141 55.31 -4.53 -16.22
CA LYS A 141 56.45 -4.65 -17.14
C LYS A 141 57.60 -5.46 -16.53
N GLY A 142 57.76 -5.39 -15.21
CA GLY A 142 58.78 -6.10 -14.44
C GLY A 142 58.25 -7.37 -13.77
N ILE A 143 59.19 -8.22 -13.39
CA ILE A 143 58.95 -9.40 -12.56
C ILE A 143 58.59 -8.91 -11.14
N LEU A 144 57.49 -9.42 -10.57
CA LEU A 144 56.97 -9.08 -9.23
C LEU A 144 56.41 -7.65 -9.04
N ASP A 145 56.18 -6.88 -10.11
CA ASP A 145 55.55 -5.54 -10.05
C ASP A 145 54.10 -5.56 -9.51
N TYR A 146 53.41 -6.70 -9.60
CA TYR A 146 52.03 -6.87 -9.14
C TYR A 146 51.82 -8.29 -8.64
N ILE A 147 51.51 -8.42 -7.35
CA ILE A 147 51.29 -9.70 -6.69
C ILE A 147 49.83 -9.74 -6.23
N HIS A 148 49.09 -10.74 -6.68
CA HIS A 148 47.76 -11.03 -6.16
C HIS A 148 47.89 -12.14 -5.12
N SER A 149 47.52 -11.84 -3.88
CA SER A 149 47.46 -12.80 -2.79
C SER A 149 46.01 -12.89 -2.32
N ASP A 150 45.46 -14.09 -2.29
CA ASP A 150 44.13 -14.34 -1.75
C ASP A 150 44.24 -15.28 -0.54
N LEU A 151 43.39 -15.07 0.46
CA LEU A 151 43.28 -15.94 1.62
C LEU A 151 42.22 -16.98 1.34
N TRP A 152 42.59 -18.26 1.40
CA TRP A 152 41.58 -19.31 1.41
C TRP A 152 40.81 -19.22 2.73
N GLY A 153 39.48 -19.12 2.64
CA GLY A 153 38.56 -19.25 3.76
C GLY A 153 38.65 -20.58 4.53
N PRO A 154 38.00 -20.69 5.69
CA PRO A 154 38.21 -21.77 6.65
C PRO A 154 37.99 -23.15 6.03
N SER A 155 39.01 -24.00 6.11
CA SER A 155 38.90 -25.43 5.79
C SER A 155 38.44 -26.18 7.05
N SER A 156 37.17 -26.54 7.11
CA SER A 156 36.64 -27.52 8.06
C SER A 156 36.80 -28.94 7.55
#